data_AF-A0A926CFR4-F1
#
_entry.id   AF-A0A926CFR4-F1
#
_cell.length_a   1.000
_cell.length_b   1.000
_cell.length_c   1.000
_cell.angle_alpha   90.00
_cell.angle_beta   90.00
_cell.angle_gamma   90.00
#
_symmetry.space_group_name_H-M   'P 1'
#
loop_
_entity.id
_entity.type
_entity.pdbx_description
1 polymer ?
#
loop_
_entity_poly.entity_id
_entity_poly.type
_entity_poly.pdbx_seq_one_letter_code
_entity_poly.pdbx_strand_id
1 'polypeptide(L)'
;MTRLVWLRLYFLFVLAQALLVGCAVVQPAWITVVLPWPASPLNARFIAALYLMGAITALLCLFASHYAEMRIALIQIGCVTGVLLLITLPHIGEFTPTTFPYRWVIFYTIDPLVTGLLLWRWRGRDPSPAGFNPFAPLFLSYAGVLGVCGVFLLVLPTWASRLWPWTLPPILGQVYSVFLLTCALGGWFAAREPRWSGVRIYVLANLGMLLLIIGVSRWHADRFGGGLATWIWYGICITGVFGLSVAVLRQPGATTEGRRG
;
A
#
# COMPACT_ATOMS: atom_id res chain seq x y z
N MET A 1 15.47 -6.03 24.79
CA MET A 1 14.91 -7.05 23.87
C MET A 1 13.37 -7.13 23.88
N THR A 2 12.67 -7.03 25.01
CA THR A 2 11.21 -7.31 25.12
C THR A 2 10.26 -6.36 24.36
N ARG A 3 10.66 -5.13 24.01
CA ARG A 3 9.74 -4.12 23.45
C ARG A 3 9.47 -4.25 21.94
N LEU A 4 10.45 -4.68 21.15
CA LEU A 4 10.27 -4.90 19.69
C LEU A 4 9.46 -6.17 19.39
N VAL A 5 9.37 -7.10 20.35
CA VAL A 5 8.60 -8.35 20.20
C VAL A 5 7.14 -8.05 19.85
N TRP A 6 6.51 -7.07 20.51
CA TRP A 6 5.12 -6.69 20.23
C TRP A 6 4.92 -6.13 18.82
N LEU A 7 5.88 -5.35 18.32
CA LEU A 7 5.86 -4.86 16.93
C LEU A 7 6.00 -6.01 15.95
N ARG A 8 6.92 -6.96 16.20
CA ARG A 8 7.10 -8.14 15.36
C ARG A 8 5.88 -9.05 15.35
N LEU A 9 5.26 -9.29 16.50
CA LEU A 9 4.01 -10.05 16.59
C LEU A 9 2.89 -9.37 15.80
N TYR A 10 2.78 -8.04 15.92
CA TYR A 10 1.81 -7.28 15.12
C TYR A 10 2.09 -7.41 13.62
N PHE A 11 3.33 -7.22 13.17
CA PHE A 11 3.67 -7.38 11.75
C PHE A 11 3.54 -8.83 11.27
N LEU A 12 3.72 -9.84 12.12
CA LEU A 12 3.45 -11.23 11.77
C LEU A 12 1.95 -11.46 11.53
N PHE A 13 1.11 -10.86 12.37
CA PHE A 13 -0.34 -10.87 12.18
C PHE A 13 -0.75 -10.15 10.88
N VAL A 14 -0.24 -8.94 10.63
CA VAL A 14 -0.49 -8.19 9.39
C VAL A 14 0.00 -8.96 8.17
N LEU A 15 1.16 -9.63 8.26
CA LEU A 15 1.67 -10.48 7.18
C LEU A 15 0.70 -11.62 6.87
N ALA A 16 0.18 -12.31 7.89
CA ALA A 16 -0.79 -13.39 7.69
C ALA A 16 -2.09 -12.87 7.03
N GLN A 17 -2.63 -11.74 7.48
CA GLN A 17 -3.81 -11.12 6.86
C GLN A 17 -3.55 -10.70 5.40
N ALA A 18 -2.40 -10.07 5.14
CA ALA A 18 -2.04 -9.61 3.81
C ALA A 18 -1.82 -10.78 2.83
N LEU A 19 -1.20 -11.87 3.29
CA LEU A 19 -1.04 -13.09 2.48
C LEU A 19 -2.38 -13.80 2.23
N LEU A 20 -3.29 -13.82 3.22
CA LEU A 20 -4.63 -14.38 3.05
C LEU A 20 -5.35 -13.75 1.86
N VAL A 21 -5.28 -12.43 1.70
CA VAL A 21 -5.86 -11.73 0.55
C VAL A 21 -4.96 -11.83 -0.69
N GLY A 22 -3.64 -11.77 -0.51
CA GLY A 22 -2.63 -11.84 -1.55
C GLY A 22 -2.67 -13.12 -2.39
N CYS A 23 -3.12 -14.24 -1.83
CA CYS A 23 -3.37 -15.48 -2.57
C CYS A 23 -4.31 -15.30 -3.78
N ALA A 24 -5.17 -14.26 -3.76
CA ALA A 24 -6.05 -13.96 -4.88
C ALA A 24 -5.33 -13.45 -6.14
N VAL A 25 -4.02 -13.13 -6.08
CA VAL A 25 -3.20 -12.91 -7.28
C VAL A 25 -3.15 -14.18 -8.14
N VAL A 26 -3.05 -15.35 -7.52
CA VAL A 26 -3.02 -16.64 -8.21
C VAL A 26 -4.45 -17.12 -8.48
N GLN A 27 -5.28 -17.15 -7.42
CA GLN A 27 -6.65 -17.65 -7.48
C GLN A 27 -7.68 -16.54 -7.19
N PRO A 28 -8.20 -15.81 -8.19
CA PRO A 28 -8.98 -14.59 -8.01
C PRO A 28 -10.27 -14.79 -7.23
N ALA A 29 -10.91 -15.97 -7.32
CA ALA A 29 -12.11 -16.29 -6.55
C ALA A 29 -11.89 -16.17 -5.02
N TRP A 30 -10.65 -16.36 -4.57
CA TRP A 30 -10.25 -16.25 -3.17
C TRP A 30 -10.43 -14.85 -2.59
N ILE A 31 -10.58 -13.81 -3.43
CA ILE A 31 -10.77 -12.44 -2.95
C ILE A 31 -11.99 -12.29 -2.04
N THR A 32 -13.02 -13.11 -2.29
CA THR A 32 -14.30 -13.14 -1.54
C THR A 32 -14.18 -13.67 -0.12
N VAL A 33 -13.03 -14.25 0.25
CA VAL A 33 -12.73 -14.67 1.63
C VAL A 33 -12.70 -13.47 2.58
N VAL A 34 -12.37 -12.29 2.07
CA VAL A 34 -12.24 -11.05 2.85
C VAL A 34 -13.00 -9.89 2.21
N LEU A 35 -12.86 -9.64 0.91
CA LEU A 35 -13.54 -8.53 0.23
C LEU A 35 -15.06 -8.78 0.13
N PRO A 36 -15.91 -7.87 0.65
CA PRO A 36 -17.37 -8.06 0.62
C PRO A 36 -17.97 -7.96 -0.78
N TRP A 37 -17.39 -7.11 -1.62
CA TRP A 37 -17.97 -6.79 -2.92
C TRP A 37 -17.43 -7.70 -4.03
N PRO A 38 -18.27 -8.05 -5.00
CA PRO A 38 -17.86 -8.87 -6.13
C PRO A 38 -16.80 -8.16 -6.95
N ALA A 39 -15.76 -8.90 -7.34
CA ALA A 39 -14.69 -8.41 -8.18
C ALA A 39 -14.50 -9.34 -9.38
N SER A 40 -14.31 -8.75 -10.57
CA SER A 40 -13.86 -9.49 -11.74
C SER A 40 -12.46 -10.10 -11.47
N PRO A 41 -12.02 -11.13 -12.23
CA PRO A 41 -10.70 -11.72 -12.03
C PRO A 41 -9.55 -10.71 -12.08
N LEU A 42 -9.63 -9.71 -12.98
CA LEU A 42 -8.66 -8.63 -13.06
C LEU A 42 -8.69 -7.80 -11.76
N ASN A 43 -9.87 -7.32 -11.36
CA ASN A 43 -9.99 -6.46 -10.18
C ASN A 43 -9.56 -7.19 -8.90
N ALA A 44 -9.86 -8.48 -8.78
CA ALA A 44 -9.45 -9.33 -7.68
C ALA A 44 -7.92 -9.44 -7.57
N ARG A 45 -7.24 -9.74 -8.68
CA ARG A 45 -5.77 -9.84 -8.72
C ARG A 45 -5.10 -8.50 -8.48
N PHE A 46 -5.67 -7.42 -9.00
CA PHE A 46 -5.16 -6.08 -8.76
C PHE A 46 -5.24 -5.70 -7.28
N ILE A 47 -6.39 -5.92 -6.63
CA ILE A 47 -6.53 -5.73 -5.18
C ILE A 47 -5.51 -6.60 -4.43
N ALA A 48 -5.40 -7.88 -4.79
CA ALA A 48 -4.47 -8.79 -4.14
C ALA A 48 -3.00 -8.34 -4.29
N ALA A 49 -2.61 -7.74 -5.42
CA ALA A 49 -1.30 -7.12 -5.60
C ALA A 49 -1.07 -5.93 -4.64
N LEU A 50 -2.11 -5.12 -4.38
CA LEU A 50 -2.07 -4.07 -3.37
C LEU A 50 -1.91 -4.65 -1.95
N TYR A 51 -2.57 -5.76 -1.63
CA TYR A 51 -2.35 -6.47 -0.35
C TYR A 51 -0.96 -7.07 -0.24
N LEU A 52 -0.37 -7.57 -1.34
CA LEU A 52 1.00 -8.07 -1.33
C LEU A 52 2.02 -6.95 -1.06
N MET A 53 1.72 -5.68 -1.36
CA MET A 53 2.51 -4.56 -0.83
C MET A 53 2.55 -4.58 0.70
N GLY A 54 1.40 -4.78 1.34
CA GLY A 54 1.28 -4.93 2.79
C GLY A 54 2.06 -6.14 3.31
N ALA A 55 2.00 -7.27 2.59
CA ALA A 55 2.78 -8.46 2.94
C ALA A 55 4.30 -8.21 2.87
N ILE A 56 4.78 -7.58 1.80
CA ILE A 56 6.20 -7.20 1.65
C ILE A 56 6.60 -6.24 2.76
N THR A 57 5.78 -5.21 3.02
CA THR A 57 5.99 -4.24 4.11
C THR A 57 6.12 -4.93 5.46
N ALA A 58 5.16 -5.79 5.81
CA ALA A 58 5.13 -6.50 7.07
C ALA A 58 6.31 -7.46 7.22
N LEU A 59 6.64 -8.22 6.16
CA LEU A 59 7.79 -9.12 6.14
C LEU A 59 9.10 -8.35 6.39
N LEU A 60 9.32 -7.23 5.70
CA LEU A 60 10.51 -6.40 5.93
C LEU A 60 10.55 -5.81 7.34
N CYS A 61 9.39 -5.44 7.90
CA CYS A 61 9.31 -4.94 9.28
C CYS A 61 9.61 -6.03 10.33
N LEU A 62 9.39 -7.32 10.05
CA LEU A 62 9.81 -8.40 10.96
C LEU A 62 11.32 -8.39 11.20
N PHE A 63 12.09 -7.99 10.19
CA PHE A 63 13.56 -7.92 10.22
C PHE A 63 14.11 -6.53 10.54
N ALA A 64 13.25 -5.53 10.77
CA ALA A 64 13.72 -4.22 11.16
C ALA A 64 14.24 -4.20 12.60
N SER A 65 15.29 -3.41 12.82
CA SER A 65 15.99 -3.32 14.10
C SER A 65 15.51 -2.13 14.93
N HIS A 66 14.99 -1.10 14.26
CA HIS A 66 14.58 0.14 14.91
C HIS A 66 13.14 0.52 14.52
N TYR A 67 12.44 1.16 15.46
CA TYR A 67 11.09 1.68 15.25
C TYR A 67 11.02 2.71 14.11
N ALA A 68 12.07 3.51 13.92
CA ALA A 68 12.18 4.48 12.84
C ALA A 68 11.92 3.85 11.45
N GLU A 69 12.43 2.62 11.24
CA GLU A 69 12.29 1.88 9.99
C GLU A 69 10.85 1.42 9.74
N MET A 70 10.09 1.18 10.82
CA MET A 70 8.73 0.65 10.80
C MET A 70 7.65 1.76 10.85
N ARG A 71 8.03 2.99 11.20
CA ARG A 71 7.07 4.07 11.49
C ARG A 71 6.15 4.39 10.32
N ILE A 72 6.71 4.53 9.11
CA ILE A 72 5.92 4.80 7.91
C ILE A 72 4.95 3.64 7.65
N ALA A 73 5.42 2.40 7.79
CA ALA A 73 4.58 1.22 7.63
C ALA A 73 3.40 1.19 8.62
N LEU A 74 3.62 1.50 9.90
CA LEU A 74 2.55 1.57 10.90
C LEU A 74 1.49 2.62 10.55
N ILE A 75 1.93 3.80 10.11
CA ILE A 75 1.02 4.87 9.67
C ILE A 75 0.21 4.41 8.46
N GLN A 76 0.88 3.79 7.48
CA GLN A 76 0.22 3.30 6.28
C GLN A 76 -0.80 2.21 6.58
N ILE A 77 -0.45 1.22 7.41
CA ILE A 77 -1.37 0.15 7.81
C ILE A 77 -2.58 0.74 8.53
N GLY A 78 -2.37 1.59 9.54
CA GLY A 78 -3.48 2.21 10.27
C GLY A 78 -4.39 3.05 9.37
N CYS A 79 -3.80 3.79 8.43
CA CYS A 79 -4.54 4.60 7.47
C CYS A 79 -5.33 3.76 6.48
N VAL A 80 -4.72 2.77 5.82
CA VAL A 80 -5.42 1.94 4.82
C VAL A 80 -6.57 1.19 5.46
N THR A 81 -6.36 0.57 6.63
CA THR A 81 -7.41 -0.19 7.32
C THR A 81 -8.48 0.72 7.89
N GLY A 82 -8.10 1.84 8.52
CA GLY A 82 -9.05 2.80 9.07
C GLY A 82 -9.94 3.43 8.00
N VAL A 83 -9.36 3.84 6.87
CA VAL A 83 -10.15 4.43 5.77
C VAL A 83 -10.98 3.36 5.05
N LEU A 84 -10.48 2.12 4.89
CA LEU A 84 -11.30 1.01 4.39
C LEU A 84 -12.54 0.75 5.27
N LEU A 85 -12.40 0.81 6.60
CA LEU A 85 -13.53 0.75 7.51
C LEU A 85 -14.50 1.90 7.28
N LEU A 86 -14.01 3.14 7.17
CA LEU A 86 -14.84 4.33 6.95
C LEU A 86 -15.63 4.26 5.66
N ILE A 87 -15.04 3.82 4.55
CA ILE A 87 -15.78 3.65 3.28
C ILE A 87 -16.75 2.47 3.32
N THR A 88 -16.63 1.57 4.29
CA THR A 88 -17.58 0.46 4.46
C THR A 88 -18.86 0.90 5.16
N LEU A 89 -18.79 1.90 6.05
CA LEU A 89 -19.93 2.31 6.89
C LEU A 89 -21.19 2.70 6.08
N PRO A 90 -21.09 3.48 4.99
CA PRO A 90 -22.27 3.83 4.18
C PRO A 90 -22.94 2.63 3.50
N HIS A 91 -22.21 1.52 3.34
CA HIS A 91 -22.66 0.32 2.65
C HIS A 91 -23.14 -0.78 3.61
N ILE A 92 -23.16 -0.53 4.94
CA ILE A 92 -23.59 -1.54 5.93
C ILE A 92 -25.00 -2.05 5.64
N GLY A 93 -25.90 -1.18 5.15
CA GLY A 93 -27.27 -1.55 4.80
C GLY A 93 -27.40 -2.51 3.60
N GLU A 94 -26.32 -2.74 2.84
CA GLU A 94 -26.31 -3.71 1.74
C GLU A 94 -26.20 -5.16 2.23
N PHE A 95 -25.79 -5.35 3.49
CA PHE A 95 -25.53 -6.68 4.04
C PHE A 95 -26.70 -7.20 4.88
N THR A 96 -26.96 -8.49 4.73
CA THR A 96 -27.86 -9.26 5.62
C THR A 96 -27.01 -9.96 6.70
N PRO A 97 -27.61 -10.47 7.79
CA PRO A 97 -26.84 -11.24 8.80
C PRO A 97 -26.04 -12.40 8.20
N THR A 98 -26.51 -13.01 7.10
CA THR A 98 -25.83 -14.11 6.40
C THR A 98 -24.73 -13.65 5.45
N THR A 99 -24.79 -12.42 4.94
CA THR A 99 -23.82 -11.86 3.99
C THR A 99 -22.90 -10.81 4.62
N PHE A 100 -23.03 -10.57 5.93
CA PHE A 100 -22.25 -9.56 6.63
C PHE A 100 -20.76 -9.91 6.65
N PRO A 101 -19.87 -8.99 6.24
CA PRO A 101 -18.46 -9.27 6.07
C PRO A 101 -17.70 -9.17 7.39
N TYR A 102 -17.99 -10.07 8.33
CA TYR A 102 -17.40 -10.05 9.69
C TYR A 102 -15.87 -9.97 9.68
N ARG A 103 -15.20 -10.75 8.82
CA ARG A 103 -13.73 -10.76 8.73
C ARG A 103 -13.17 -9.39 8.33
N TRP A 104 -13.77 -8.76 7.31
CA TRP A 104 -13.41 -7.42 6.84
C TRP A 104 -13.53 -6.38 7.95
N VAL A 105 -14.69 -6.33 8.62
CA VAL A 105 -14.96 -5.36 9.69
C VAL A 105 -14.06 -5.60 10.90
N ILE A 106 -13.83 -6.84 11.31
CA ILE A 106 -12.95 -7.19 12.43
C ILE A 106 -11.52 -6.75 12.13
N PHE A 107 -10.96 -7.13 10.98
CA PHE A 107 -9.59 -6.77 10.61
C PHE A 107 -9.41 -5.25 10.56
N TYR A 108 -10.32 -4.55 9.89
CA TYR A 108 -10.20 -3.10 9.73
C TYR A 108 -10.64 -2.28 10.93
N THR A 109 -11.15 -2.91 11.97
CA THR A 109 -11.32 -2.28 13.29
C THR A 109 -10.08 -2.48 14.16
N ILE A 110 -9.51 -3.68 14.19
CA ILE A 110 -8.36 -4.01 15.06
C ILE A 110 -7.11 -3.24 14.60
N ASP A 111 -6.80 -3.25 13.32
CA ASP A 111 -5.56 -2.66 12.79
C ASP A 111 -5.40 -1.15 13.06
N PRO A 112 -6.38 -0.26 12.81
CA PRO A 112 -6.22 1.16 13.12
C PRO A 112 -6.10 1.43 14.63
N LEU A 113 -6.76 0.63 15.48
CA LEU A 113 -6.67 0.77 16.94
C LEU A 113 -5.29 0.35 17.45
N VAL A 114 -4.78 -0.80 16.99
CA VAL A 114 -3.47 -1.33 17.38
C VAL A 114 -2.36 -0.44 16.85
N THR A 115 -2.41 -0.02 15.58
CA THR A 115 -1.42 0.92 15.03
C THR A 115 -1.45 2.27 15.76
N GLY A 116 -2.63 2.81 16.05
CA GLY A 116 -2.78 4.04 16.85
C GLY A 116 -2.13 3.92 18.24
N LEU A 117 -2.40 2.81 18.95
CA LEU A 117 -1.78 2.53 20.25
C LEU A 117 -0.25 2.40 20.16
N LEU A 118 0.25 1.69 19.14
CA LEU A 118 1.70 1.50 18.93
C LEU A 118 2.38 2.84 18.60
N LEU A 119 1.80 3.64 17.70
CA LEU A 119 2.30 4.98 17.36
C LEU A 119 2.32 5.89 18.60
N TRP A 120 1.25 5.88 19.40
CA TRP A 120 1.18 6.63 20.65
C TRP A 120 2.24 6.20 21.66
N ARG A 121 2.41 4.89 21.87
CA ARG A 121 3.36 4.33 22.85
C ARG A 121 4.82 4.58 22.46
N TRP A 122 5.10 4.80 21.18
CA TRP A 122 6.44 5.01 20.63
C TRP A 122 6.69 6.44 20.14
N ARG A 123 5.76 7.37 20.36
CA ARG A 123 5.96 8.80 20.07
C ARG A 123 7.18 9.35 20.82
N GLY A 124 7.96 10.19 20.14
CA GLY A 124 9.16 10.82 20.72
C GLY A 124 10.34 9.88 21.01
N ARG A 125 10.25 8.58 20.65
CA ARG A 125 11.34 7.60 20.84
C ARG A 125 12.35 7.58 19.70
N ASP A 126 12.04 8.25 18.60
CA ASP A 126 12.93 8.40 17.46
C ASP A 126 13.43 9.85 17.44
N PRO A 127 14.75 10.10 17.56
CA PRO A 127 15.27 11.45 17.48
C PRO A 127 14.92 12.08 16.12
N SER A 128 14.62 13.37 16.11
CA SER A 128 14.38 14.13 14.87
C SER A 128 15.62 14.00 13.98
N PRO A 129 15.52 13.37 12.81
CA PRO A 129 16.68 13.18 11.95
C PRO A 129 17.14 14.54 11.42
N ALA A 130 18.45 14.79 11.48
CA ALA A 130 19.06 15.95 10.85
C ALA A 130 19.31 15.68 9.35
N GLY A 131 19.25 16.74 8.54
CA GLY A 131 19.55 16.69 7.11
C GLY A 131 18.32 16.69 6.20
N PHE A 132 18.55 16.52 4.91
CA PHE A 132 17.53 16.49 3.86
C PHE A 132 17.49 15.13 3.18
N ASN A 133 16.31 14.73 2.68
CA ASN A 133 16.22 13.53 1.84
C ASN A 133 16.52 13.89 0.38
N PRO A 134 17.60 13.36 -0.24
CA PRO A 134 17.93 13.67 -1.63
C PRO A 134 16.88 13.17 -2.64
N PHE A 135 16.05 12.20 -2.25
CA PHE A 135 14.95 11.67 -3.05
C PHE A 135 13.59 12.32 -2.72
N ALA A 136 13.57 13.40 -1.92
CA ALA A 136 12.32 14.08 -1.58
C ALA A 136 11.49 14.50 -2.82
N PRO A 137 12.07 15.08 -3.89
CA PRO A 137 11.29 15.41 -5.09
C PRO A 137 10.64 14.17 -5.73
N LEU A 138 11.37 13.06 -5.83
CA LEU A 138 10.83 11.79 -6.35
C LEU A 138 9.63 11.32 -5.51
N PHE A 139 9.78 11.29 -4.19
CA PHE A 139 8.71 10.82 -3.30
C PHE A 139 7.49 11.75 -3.31
N LEU A 140 7.70 13.07 -3.40
CA LEU A 140 6.61 14.04 -3.53
C LEU A 140 5.91 13.94 -4.88
N SER A 141 6.64 13.75 -5.99
CA SER A 141 6.04 13.52 -7.31
C SER A 141 5.22 12.24 -7.35
N TYR A 142 5.77 11.15 -6.82
CA TYR A 142 5.05 9.87 -6.70
C TYR A 142 3.80 10.02 -5.83
N ALA A 143 3.92 10.67 -4.68
CA ALA A 143 2.79 10.95 -3.79
C ALA A 143 1.73 11.85 -4.46
N GLY A 144 2.14 12.86 -5.23
CA GLY A 144 1.24 13.73 -5.96
C GLY A 144 0.41 12.97 -6.99
N VAL A 145 1.05 12.13 -7.80
CA VAL A 145 0.36 11.33 -8.82
C VAL A 145 -0.63 10.36 -8.17
N LEU A 146 -0.18 9.56 -7.20
CA LEU A 146 -1.08 8.60 -6.53
C LEU A 146 -2.16 9.28 -5.71
N GLY A 147 -1.83 10.43 -5.08
CA GLY A 147 -2.76 11.23 -4.31
C GLY A 147 -3.89 11.77 -5.18
N VAL A 148 -3.57 12.36 -6.34
CA VAL A 148 -4.58 12.84 -7.29
C VAL A 148 -5.46 11.68 -7.79
N CYS A 149 -4.86 10.57 -8.21
CA CYS A 149 -5.62 9.39 -8.65
C CYS A 149 -6.52 8.84 -7.54
N GLY A 150 -6.00 8.77 -6.31
CA GLY A 150 -6.73 8.32 -5.14
C GLY A 150 -7.91 9.23 -4.80
N VAL A 151 -7.70 10.55 -4.70
CA VAL A 151 -8.78 11.51 -4.44
C VAL A 151 -9.87 11.40 -5.52
N PHE A 152 -9.46 11.31 -6.79
CA PHE A 152 -10.41 11.20 -7.90
C PHE A 152 -11.27 9.93 -7.82
N LEU A 153 -10.65 8.77 -7.52
CA LEU A 153 -11.36 7.50 -7.32
C LEU A 153 -12.26 7.51 -6.07
N LEU A 154 -11.87 8.20 -5.00
CA LEU A 154 -12.62 8.23 -3.75
C LEU A 154 -13.87 9.14 -3.86
N VAL A 155 -13.67 10.35 -4.38
CA VAL A 155 -14.68 11.43 -4.38
C VAL A 155 -15.58 11.38 -5.60
N LEU A 156 -15.05 10.97 -6.77
CA LEU A 156 -15.79 10.91 -8.04
C LEU A 156 -15.77 9.50 -8.64
N PRO A 157 -16.16 8.45 -7.89
CA PRO A 157 -15.97 7.06 -8.30
C PRO A 157 -16.69 6.71 -9.60
N THR A 158 -17.88 7.26 -9.84
CA THR A 158 -18.66 7.04 -11.08
C THR A 158 -17.95 7.60 -12.31
N TRP A 159 -17.29 8.76 -12.19
CA TRP A 159 -16.51 9.35 -13.27
C TRP A 159 -15.20 8.61 -13.47
N ALA A 160 -14.50 8.30 -12.38
CA ALA A 160 -13.27 7.54 -12.42
C ALA A 160 -13.47 6.18 -13.09
N SER A 161 -14.57 5.49 -12.81
CA SER A 161 -14.93 4.20 -13.42
C SER A 161 -15.06 4.24 -14.95
N ARG A 162 -15.41 5.39 -15.53
CA ARG A 162 -15.54 5.57 -16.98
C ARG A 162 -14.21 5.88 -17.66
N LEU A 163 -13.31 6.55 -16.95
CA LEU A 163 -11.98 6.91 -17.44
C LEU A 163 -10.94 5.84 -17.14
N TRP A 164 -11.26 4.89 -16.27
CA TRP A 164 -10.34 3.84 -15.86
C TRP A 164 -9.97 2.95 -17.06
N PRO A 165 -8.71 2.52 -17.19
CA PRO A 165 -8.24 1.71 -18.32
C PRO A 165 -8.96 0.37 -18.53
N TRP A 166 -9.66 -0.14 -17.51
CA TRP A 166 -10.50 -1.34 -17.59
C TRP A 166 -11.81 -1.14 -16.80
N THR A 167 -12.77 -2.06 -16.94
CA THR A 167 -14.04 -2.00 -16.21
C THR A 167 -13.85 -2.07 -14.70
N LEU A 168 -14.14 -0.95 -14.03
CA LEU A 168 -13.99 -0.78 -12.60
C LEU A 168 -15.33 -0.38 -11.97
N PRO A 169 -15.96 -1.24 -11.14
CA PRO A 169 -17.12 -0.85 -10.35
C PRO A 169 -16.78 0.30 -9.39
N PRO A 170 -17.70 1.28 -9.17
CA PRO A 170 -17.44 2.45 -8.32
C PRO A 170 -16.89 2.13 -6.92
N ILE A 171 -17.50 1.15 -6.24
CA ILE A 171 -17.05 0.73 -4.90
C ILE A 171 -15.63 0.14 -4.90
N LEU A 172 -15.26 -0.61 -5.94
CA LEU A 172 -13.88 -1.10 -6.08
C LEU A 172 -12.91 0.04 -6.39
N GLY A 173 -13.36 1.06 -7.13
CA GLY A 173 -12.59 2.29 -7.31
C GLY A 173 -12.30 3.00 -5.99
N GLN A 174 -13.29 3.08 -5.10
CA GLN A 174 -13.07 3.60 -3.75
C GLN A 174 -12.12 2.71 -2.95
N VAL A 175 -12.22 1.38 -3.02
CA VAL A 175 -11.24 0.48 -2.41
C VAL A 175 -9.83 0.78 -2.94
N TYR A 176 -9.65 0.95 -4.25
CA TYR A 176 -8.34 1.24 -4.86
C TYR A 176 -7.80 2.57 -4.36
N SER A 177 -8.68 3.57 -4.25
CA SER A 177 -8.32 4.91 -3.78
C SER A 177 -7.63 4.88 -2.43
N VAL A 178 -8.09 4.02 -1.51
CA VAL A 178 -7.54 3.96 -0.16
C VAL A 178 -6.09 3.50 -0.18
N PHE A 179 -5.75 2.53 -1.02
CA PHE A 179 -4.36 2.11 -1.21
C PHE A 179 -3.51 3.20 -1.85
N LEU A 180 -4.01 3.86 -2.91
CA LEU A 180 -3.27 4.94 -3.59
C LEU A 180 -3.00 6.12 -2.66
N LEU A 181 -4.01 6.54 -1.88
CA LEU A 181 -3.89 7.60 -0.88
C LEU A 181 -2.93 7.21 0.24
N THR A 182 -2.92 5.94 0.64
CA THR A 182 -1.99 5.43 1.65
C THR A 182 -0.55 5.42 1.13
N CYS A 183 -0.33 5.04 -0.13
CA CYS A 183 0.97 5.16 -0.79
C CYS A 183 1.39 6.63 -0.86
N ALA A 184 0.48 7.53 -1.23
CA ALA A 184 0.76 8.97 -1.27
C ALA A 184 1.15 9.53 0.10
N LEU A 185 0.43 9.17 1.15
CA LEU A 185 0.77 9.53 2.53
C LEU A 185 2.16 9.01 2.92
N GLY A 186 2.46 7.75 2.58
CA GLY A 186 3.78 7.16 2.78
C GLY A 186 4.88 7.93 2.05
N GLY A 187 4.66 8.33 0.80
CA GLY A 187 5.59 9.14 0.01
C GLY A 187 5.81 10.53 0.60
N TRP A 188 4.75 11.16 1.13
CA TRP A 188 4.85 12.44 1.84
C TRP A 188 5.68 12.35 3.12
N PHE A 189 5.55 11.27 3.89
CA PHE A 189 6.42 11.00 5.04
C PHE A 189 7.84 10.63 4.61
N ALA A 190 8.01 9.81 3.56
CA ALA A 190 9.31 9.40 3.04
C ALA A 190 10.12 10.61 2.58
N ALA A 191 9.49 11.58 1.91
CA ALA A 191 10.12 12.83 1.50
C ALA A 191 10.70 13.64 2.68
N ARG A 192 10.17 13.45 3.89
CA ARG A 192 10.62 14.11 5.12
C ARG A 192 11.57 13.27 5.96
N GLU A 193 11.89 12.05 5.54
CA GLU A 193 12.78 11.15 6.27
C GLU A 193 14.16 11.15 5.60
N PRO A 194 15.18 11.81 6.18
CA PRO A 194 16.52 11.91 5.60
C PRO A 194 17.26 10.56 5.58
N ARG A 195 16.90 9.62 6.47
CA ARG A 195 17.61 8.35 6.62
C ARG A 195 17.08 7.33 5.64
N TRP A 196 17.97 6.71 4.86
CA TRP A 196 17.60 5.59 3.99
C TRP A 196 16.92 4.44 4.74
N SER A 197 17.41 4.11 5.94
CA SER A 197 16.81 3.07 6.80
C SER A 197 15.33 3.34 7.13
N GLY A 198 14.93 4.60 7.23
CA GLY A 198 13.55 5.01 7.50
C GLY A 198 12.62 4.91 6.29
N VAL A 199 13.15 4.89 5.06
CA VAL A 199 12.36 4.84 3.82
C VAL A 199 12.49 3.53 3.04
N ARG A 200 13.53 2.72 3.31
CA ARG A 200 13.83 1.51 2.53
C ARG A 200 12.64 0.55 2.40
N ILE A 201 11.89 0.35 3.48
CA ILE A 201 10.75 -0.57 3.50
C ILE A 201 9.65 -0.05 2.59
N TYR A 202 9.32 1.25 2.70
CA TYR A 202 8.36 1.91 1.83
C TYR A 202 8.76 1.79 0.36
N VAL A 203 10.03 2.05 0.03
CA VAL A 203 10.53 1.98 -1.35
C VAL A 203 10.43 0.56 -1.91
N LEU A 204 10.93 -0.43 -1.19
CA LEU A 204 10.93 -1.82 -1.65
C LEU A 204 9.51 -2.39 -1.78
N ALA A 205 8.62 -2.08 -0.84
CA ALA A 205 7.23 -2.51 -0.90
C ALA A 205 6.48 -1.90 -2.10
N ASN A 206 6.63 -0.59 -2.34
CA ASN A 206 5.99 0.07 -3.49
C ASN A 206 6.60 -0.39 -4.82
N LEU A 207 7.91 -0.65 -4.87
CA LEU A 207 8.54 -1.23 -6.06
C LEU A 207 7.96 -2.63 -6.35
N GLY A 208 7.89 -3.50 -5.35
CA GLY A 208 7.28 -4.82 -5.48
C GLY A 208 5.81 -4.75 -5.91
N MET A 209 5.04 -3.84 -5.32
CA MET A 209 3.64 -3.57 -5.70
C MET A 209 3.53 -3.17 -7.17
N LEU A 210 4.33 -2.20 -7.64
CA LEU A 210 4.26 -1.73 -9.02
C LEU A 210 4.64 -2.82 -10.02
N LEU A 211 5.65 -3.63 -9.71
CA LEU A 211 6.04 -4.79 -10.54
C LEU A 211 4.90 -5.81 -10.63
N LEU A 212 4.24 -6.12 -9.50
CA LEU A 212 3.07 -7.00 -9.48
C LEU A 212 1.90 -6.42 -10.27
N ILE A 213 1.62 -5.12 -10.10
CA ILE A 213 0.56 -4.42 -10.84
C ILE A 213 0.82 -4.46 -12.34
N ILE A 214 2.05 -4.21 -12.80
CA ILE A 214 2.42 -4.32 -14.21
C ILE A 214 2.24 -5.76 -14.69
N GLY A 215 2.66 -6.75 -13.90
CA GLY A 215 2.47 -8.17 -14.22
C GLY A 215 0.99 -8.54 -14.39
N VAL A 216 0.14 -8.13 -13.45
CA VAL A 216 -1.32 -8.33 -13.51
C VAL A 216 -1.93 -7.60 -14.71
N SER A 217 -1.52 -6.34 -14.95
CA SER A 217 -1.97 -5.54 -16.09
C SER A 217 -1.63 -6.22 -17.42
N ARG A 218 -0.41 -6.77 -17.52
CA ARG A 218 0.06 -7.46 -18.73
C ARG A 218 -0.62 -8.81 -18.94
N TRP A 219 -0.92 -9.54 -17.86
CA TRP A 219 -1.68 -10.78 -17.91
C TRP A 219 -3.09 -10.51 -18.45
N HIS A 220 -3.74 -9.46 -17.96
CA HIS A 220 -5.10 -9.08 -18.37
C HIS A 220 -5.15 -8.00 -19.45
N ALA A 221 -4.13 -7.93 -20.32
CA ALA A 221 -4.04 -6.87 -21.33
C ALA A 221 -5.24 -6.86 -22.30
N ASP A 222 -5.90 -8.02 -22.50
CA ASP A 222 -7.13 -8.16 -23.29
C ASP A 222 -8.33 -7.37 -22.73
N ARG A 223 -8.29 -7.01 -21.44
CA ARG A 223 -9.36 -6.29 -20.74
C ARG A 223 -9.17 -4.78 -20.71
N PHE A 224 -8.04 -4.29 -21.21
CA PHE A 224 -7.75 -2.86 -21.27
C PHE A 224 -8.38 -2.26 -22.53
N GLY A 225 -9.05 -1.13 -22.40
CA GLY A 225 -9.46 -0.34 -23.56
C GLY A 225 -8.21 0.30 -24.16
N GLY A 226 -7.77 -0.10 -25.35
CA GLY A 226 -6.50 0.30 -25.98
C GLY A 226 -6.29 1.81 -26.28
N GLY A 227 -7.05 2.70 -25.63
CA GLY A 227 -6.94 4.16 -25.74
C GLY A 227 -5.97 4.79 -24.73
N LEU A 228 -6.06 6.12 -24.63
CA LEU A 228 -5.13 6.97 -23.87
C LEU A 228 -5.01 6.58 -22.39
N ALA A 229 -6.10 6.19 -21.73
CA ALA A 229 -6.09 5.78 -20.32
C ALA A 229 -5.14 4.60 -20.04
N THR A 230 -5.07 3.64 -20.95
CA THR A 230 -4.16 2.48 -20.85
C THR A 230 -2.70 2.90 -20.93
N TRP A 231 -2.36 3.79 -21.86
CA TRP A 231 -1.00 4.30 -21.99
C TRP A 231 -0.57 5.14 -20.80
N ILE A 232 -1.45 6.02 -20.31
CA ILE A 232 -1.21 6.79 -19.09
C ILE A 232 -0.96 5.85 -17.90
N TRP A 233 -1.78 4.81 -17.75
CA TRP A 233 -1.64 3.82 -16.68
C TRP A 233 -0.28 3.12 -16.69
N TYR A 234 0.13 2.56 -17.83
CA TYR A 234 1.45 1.93 -17.96
C TYR A 234 2.58 2.94 -17.76
N GLY A 235 2.44 4.16 -18.30
CA GLY A 235 3.41 5.25 -18.13
C GLY A 235 3.63 5.60 -16.65
N ILE A 236 2.56 5.75 -15.87
CA ILE A 236 2.64 6.00 -14.42
C ILE A 236 3.35 4.83 -13.72
N CYS A 237 2.97 3.59 -14.01
CA CYS A 237 3.56 2.43 -13.35
C CYS A 237 5.05 2.27 -13.67
N ILE A 238 5.44 2.36 -14.95
CA ILE A 238 6.82 2.21 -15.40
C ILE A 238 7.70 3.33 -14.85
N THR A 239 7.21 4.58 -14.88
CA THR A 239 7.94 5.73 -14.31
C THR A 239 8.13 5.56 -12.81
N GLY A 240 7.12 5.04 -12.09
CA GLY A 240 7.23 4.70 -10.68
C GLY A 240 8.28 3.63 -10.41
N VAL A 241 8.29 2.54 -11.18
CA VAL A 241 9.31 1.49 -11.08
C VAL A 241 10.70 2.06 -11.31
N PHE A 242 10.88 2.84 -12.38
CA PHE A 242 12.16 3.46 -12.71
C PHE A 242 12.65 4.37 -11.57
N GLY A 243 11.79 5.28 -11.10
CA GLY A 243 12.12 6.22 -10.04
C GLY A 243 12.51 5.51 -8.73
N LEU A 244 11.71 4.54 -8.28
CA LEU A 244 12.00 3.78 -7.06
C LEU A 244 13.25 2.89 -7.22
N SER A 245 13.49 2.34 -8.41
CA SER A 245 14.72 1.59 -8.69
C SER A 245 15.96 2.48 -8.61
N VAL A 246 15.90 3.69 -9.14
CA VAL A 246 16.99 4.68 -8.99
C VAL A 246 17.25 5.00 -7.52
N ALA A 247 16.21 5.13 -6.70
CA ALA A 247 16.37 5.36 -5.26
C ALA A 247 17.08 4.18 -4.55
N VAL A 248 16.75 2.94 -4.91
CA VAL A 248 17.44 1.74 -4.40
C VAL A 248 18.90 1.70 -4.83
N LEU A 249 19.18 1.94 -6.11
CA LEU A 249 20.53 1.85 -6.67
C LEU A 249 21.46 2.98 -6.20
N ARG A 250 20.91 4.15 -5.87
CA ARG A 250 21.67 5.33 -5.41
C ARG A 250 21.58 5.56 -3.90
N GLN A 251 21.24 4.53 -3.12
CA GLN A 251 21.10 4.65 -1.67
C GLN A 251 22.40 5.15 -0.99
N PRO A 252 22.33 6.18 -0.12
CA PRO A 252 23.48 6.67 0.63
C PRO A 252 24.03 5.57 1.56
N GLY A 253 25.21 5.02 1.24
CA GLY A 253 25.88 3.98 2.03
C GLY A 253 26.58 2.90 1.20
N ALA A 254 26.15 2.66 -0.05
CA ALA A 254 26.76 1.65 -0.92
C ALA A 254 28.23 1.96 -1.31
N THR A 255 28.65 3.21 -1.20
CA THR A 255 29.99 3.67 -1.59
C THR A 255 31.03 3.68 -0.47
N THR A 256 30.63 3.51 0.80
CA THR A 256 31.56 3.60 1.95
C THR A 256 31.94 2.25 2.58
N GLU A 257 31.17 1.18 2.39
CA GLU A 257 31.53 -0.15 2.92
C GLU A 257 32.49 -0.93 2.02
N GLY A 258 32.57 -0.61 0.71
CA GLY A 258 33.51 -1.25 -0.22
C GLY A 258 34.98 -0.79 -0.14
N ARG A 259 35.34 0.08 0.83
CA ARG A 259 36.71 0.59 1.03
C ARG A 259 37.31 0.24 2.40
N ARG A 260 36.66 -0.62 3.18
CA ARG A 260 37.17 -1.13 4.46
C ARG A 260 37.17 -2.66 4.52
N GLY A 261 37.61 -3.28 3.42
CA GLY A 261 37.95 -4.70 3.35
C GLY A 261 39.39 -4.83 2.88
#